data_AF-A0A9R0UU44-F1
#
_entry.id   AF-A0A9R0UU44-F1
#
_cell.length_a   1.000
_cell.length_b   1.000
_cell.length_c   1.000
_cell.angle_alpha   90.00
_cell.angle_beta   90.00
_cell.angle_gamma   90.00
#
_symmetry.space_group_name_H-M   'P 1'
#
loop_
_entity.id
_entity.type
_entity.pdbx_description
1 polymer ?
#
loop_
_entity_poly.entity_id
_entity_poly.type
_entity_poly.pdbx_seq_one_letter_code
_entity_poly.pdbx_strand_id
1 'polypeptide(L)'
;MNQYGYYPLHRAAEFFSVDMIQLLVRHGASANLRTAGAEVIEGLLPLHVAVENTCMHKYLEDSLFPNHEHRDYSEADANFIFKLIHLLCLPEMKIFLDTTRLIAKYTDNLLDELWNYIKEGKLAETAVLLMAAQEQIRMGTSRKRNGDSKPDGLAIICDRIWNNNIALQSEKGQQVEARIKLNNMALMLVHVISKAGEGLDSYIQKHLEVSFCWCLQL
;
A
#
# COMPACT_ATOMS: atom_id res chain seq x y z
N MET A 1 23.80 3.59 -8.09
CA MET A 1 22.94 2.69 -8.89
C MET A 1 23.80 1.54 -9.39
N ASN A 2 23.31 0.31 -9.37
CA ASN A 2 24.00 -0.86 -9.94
C ASN A 2 23.74 -1.00 -11.45
N GLN A 3 24.34 -2.00 -12.10
CA GLN A 3 24.17 -2.23 -13.54
C GLN A 3 22.73 -2.55 -13.97
N TYR A 4 21.89 -3.00 -13.03
CA TYR A 4 20.48 -3.31 -13.23
C TYR A 4 19.55 -2.15 -12.86
N GLY A 5 20.06 -0.93 -12.68
CA GLY A 5 19.23 0.24 -12.42
C GLY A 5 18.69 0.39 -10.98
N TYR A 6 19.12 -0.44 -10.04
CA TYR A 6 18.71 -0.39 -8.64
C TYR A 6 19.69 0.38 -7.75
N TYR A 7 19.17 1.09 -6.74
CA TYR A 7 19.97 1.59 -5.61
C TYR A 7 19.97 0.60 -4.44
N PRO A 8 20.95 0.67 -3.51
CA PRO A 8 21.03 -0.25 -2.38
C PRO A 8 19.71 -0.39 -1.59
N LEU A 9 18.97 0.70 -1.42
CA LEU A 9 17.71 0.68 -0.69
C LEU A 9 16.59 -0.09 -1.41
N HIS A 10 16.61 -0.16 -2.74
CA HIS A 10 15.67 -1.01 -3.49
C HIS A 10 15.96 -2.49 -3.27
N ARG A 11 17.25 -2.89 -3.26
CA ARG A 11 17.63 -4.27 -2.95
C ARG A 11 17.26 -4.62 -1.51
N ALA A 12 17.48 -3.72 -0.56
CA ALA A 12 17.07 -3.93 0.82
C ALA A 12 15.53 -4.08 0.96
N ALA A 13 14.76 -3.32 0.17
CA ALA A 13 13.31 -3.44 0.08
C ALA A 13 12.86 -4.78 -0.55
N GLU A 14 13.49 -5.19 -1.64
CA GLU A 14 13.24 -6.46 -2.35
C GLU A 14 13.40 -7.68 -1.43
N PHE A 15 14.41 -7.66 -0.55
CA PHE A 15 14.67 -8.72 0.43
C PHE A 15 13.98 -8.51 1.78
N PHE A 16 13.12 -7.49 1.92
CA PHE A 16 12.42 -7.16 3.16
C PHE A 16 13.32 -7.05 4.40
N SER A 17 14.54 -6.51 4.20
CA SER A 17 15.55 -6.42 5.24
C SER A 17 15.45 -5.10 6.01
N VAL A 18 14.66 -5.10 7.08
CA VAL A 18 14.47 -3.96 7.98
C VAL A 18 15.81 -3.41 8.49
N ASP A 19 16.73 -4.28 8.90
CA ASP A 19 18.04 -3.86 9.44
C ASP A 19 18.91 -3.19 8.37
N MET A 20 18.92 -3.71 7.15
CA MET A 20 19.66 -3.12 6.05
C MET A 20 19.08 -1.76 5.65
N ILE A 21 17.75 -1.62 5.62
CA ILE A 21 17.08 -0.35 5.38
C ILE A 21 17.47 0.67 6.46
N GLN A 22 17.43 0.29 7.74
CA GLN A 22 17.86 1.17 8.83
C GLN A 22 19.32 1.60 8.69
N LEU A 23 20.22 0.66 8.39
CA LEU A 23 21.64 0.95 8.19
C LEU A 23 21.85 1.94 7.04
N LEU A 24 21.27 1.65 5.88
CA LEU A 24 21.42 2.48 4.68
C LEU A 24 20.89 3.89 4.91
N VAL A 25 19.69 4.04 5.48
CA VAL A 25 19.11 5.35 5.77
C VAL A 25 19.94 6.12 6.80
N ARG A 26 20.44 5.46 7.85
CA ARG A 26 21.36 6.09 8.83
C ARG A 26 22.63 6.64 8.17
N HIS A 27 23.10 6.01 7.10
CA HIS A 27 24.25 6.46 6.31
C HIS A 27 23.88 7.38 5.14
N GLY A 28 22.66 7.93 5.11
CA GLY A 28 22.25 8.95 4.15
C GLY A 28 21.70 8.42 2.82
N ALA A 29 21.36 7.13 2.72
CA ALA A 29 20.64 6.63 1.56
C ALA A 29 19.25 7.27 1.46
N SER A 30 18.91 7.84 0.31
CA SER A 30 17.60 8.43 0.05
C SER A 30 16.59 7.38 -0.37
N ALA A 31 15.39 7.43 0.23
CA ALA A 31 14.23 6.62 -0.17
C ALA A 31 13.45 7.19 -1.38
N ASN A 32 13.89 8.34 -1.91
CA ASN A 32 13.23 9.02 -3.02
C ASN A 32 13.96 8.85 -4.36
N LEU A 33 15.02 8.04 -4.39
CA LEU A 33 15.72 7.68 -5.64
C LEU A 33 14.89 6.66 -6.40
N ARG A 34 14.66 6.93 -7.69
CA ARG A 34 13.94 6.02 -8.58
C ARG A 34 14.88 5.12 -9.37
N THR A 35 14.43 3.91 -9.67
CA THR A 35 15.09 3.02 -10.64
C THR A 35 15.18 3.69 -12.01
N ALA A 36 16.25 3.40 -12.75
CA ALA A 36 16.42 3.84 -14.14
C ALA A 36 17.34 2.87 -14.89
N GLY A 37 17.10 2.68 -16.19
CA GLY A 37 17.93 1.82 -17.04
C GLY A 37 17.11 0.80 -17.82
N ALA A 38 17.74 0.22 -18.85
CA ALA A 38 17.06 -0.63 -19.84
C ALA A 38 16.57 -1.99 -19.30
N GLU A 39 17.13 -2.47 -18.18
CA GLU A 39 16.85 -3.79 -17.60
C GLU A 39 15.95 -3.72 -16.36
N VAL A 40 15.34 -2.56 -16.08
CA VAL A 40 14.48 -2.35 -14.90
C VAL A 40 13.20 -1.63 -15.26
N ILE A 41 12.13 -1.87 -14.49
CA ILE A 41 10.96 -0.99 -14.53
C ILE A 41 11.41 0.38 -14.06
N GLU A 42 11.42 1.36 -14.96
CA GLU A 42 11.87 2.72 -14.64
C GLU A 42 10.90 3.43 -13.71
N GLY A 43 11.42 4.30 -12.87
CA GLY A 43 10.61 5.18 -12.04
C GLY A 43 10.11 4.56 -10.73
N LEU A 44 10.53 3.36 -10.36
CA LEU A 44 10.13 2.73 -9.10
C LEU A 44 10.93 3.29 -7.92
N LEU A 45 10.24 3.62 -6.83
CA LEU A 45 10.84 3.90 -5.53
C LEU A 45 11.14 2.58 -4.80
N PRO A 46 12.02 2.57 -3.78
CA PRO A 46 12.13 1.44 -2.86
C PRO A 46 10.79 1.06 -2.22
N LEU A 47 9.91 2.06 -2.01
CA LEU A 47 8.55 1.83 -1.52
C LEU A 47 7.74 0.94 -2.49
N HIS A 48 7.82 1.21 -3.80
CA HIS A 48 7.11 0.41 -4.79
C HIS A 48 7.60 -1.03 -4.81
N VAL A 49 8.92 -1.22 -4.75
CA VAL A 49 9.51 -2.57 -4.68
C VAL A 49 9.00 -3.35 -3.47
N ALA A 50 8.96 -2.73 -2.27
CA ALA A 50 8.43 -3.41 -1.08
C ALA A 50 6.93 -3.73 -1.22
N VAL A 51 6.11 -2.76 -1.65
CA VAL A 51 4.66 -2.94 -1.78
C VAL A 51 4.31 -4.00 -2.82
N GLU A 52 4.88 -3.91 -4.02
CA GLU A 52 4.57 -4.81 -5.13
C GLU A 52 5.06 -6.24 -4.84
N ASN A 53 6.28 -6.41 -4.31
CA ASN A 53 6.77 -7.74 -3.92
C ASN A 53 5.93 -8.35 -2.78
N THR A 54 5.39 -7.52 -1.87
CA THR A 54 4.45 -8.02 -0.84
C THR A 54 3.23 -8.66 -1.49
N CYS A 55 2.70 -8.02 -2.54
CA CYS A 55 1.52 -8.49 -3.27
C CYS A 55 1.78 -9.75 -4.13
N MET A 56 3.03 -10.02 -4.49
CA MET A 56 3.43 -11.26 -5.17
C MET A 56 3.60 -12.45 -4.22
N HIS A 57 3.54 -12.24 -2.91
CA HIS A 57 3.64 -13.33 -1.96
C HIS A 57 2.41 -14.24 -2.02
N LYS A 58 2.60 -15.56 -1.95
CA LYS A 58 1.57 -16.61 -2.12
C LYS A 58 0.25 -16.37 -1.38
N TYR A 59 0.29 -15.75 -0.19
CA TYR A 59 -0.91 -15.45 0.60
C TYR A 59 -1.85 -14.48 -0.11
N LEU A 60 -1.29 -13.51 -0.84
CA LEU A 60 -2.05 -12.53 -1.62
C LEU A 60 -2.30 -13.03 -3.04
N GLU A 61 -1.31 -13.63 -3.70
CA GLU A 61 -1.42 -14.08 -5.10
C GLU A 61 -2.63 -15.01 -5.34
N ASP A 62 -2.81 -16.04 -4.52
CA ASP A 62 -3.93 -17.01 -4.64
C ASP A 62 -5.30 -16.40 -4.31
N SER A 63 -5.33 -15.23 -3.67
CA SER A 63 -6.55 -14.58 -3.18
C SER A 63 -7.03 -13.43 -4.06
N LEU A 64 -6.21 -12.98 -5.02
CA LEU A 64 -6.49 -11.86 -5.92
C LEU A 64 -7.24 -12.25 -7.20
N PHE A 65 -7.47 -13.54 -7.44
CA PHE A 65 -8.27 -14.06 -8.56
C PHE A 65 -9.56 -14.73 -8.05
N PRO A 66 -10.67 -13.99 -7.91
CA PRO A 66 -11.93 -14.61 -7.54
C PRO A 66 -12.48 -15.36 -8.77
N ASN A 67 -12.68 -16.67 -8.64
CA ASN A 67 -13.55 -17.41 -9.54
C ASN A 67 -14.98 -16.86 -9.37
N HIS A 68 -15.43 -15.98 -10.26
CA HIS A 68 -16.74 -15.34 -10.15
C HIS A 68 -17.79 -16.08 -10.98
N GLU A 69 -18.57 -16.97 -10.35
CA GLU A 69 -19.80 -17.53 -10.94
C GLU A 69 -21.12 -16.96 -10.38
N HIS A 70 -21.12 -16.00 -9.42
CA HIS A 70 -22.39 -15.47 -8.88
C HIS A 70 -22.52 -13.95 -8.85
N ARG A 71 -23.69 -13.51 -9.33
CA ARG A 71 -24.15 -12.15 -9.62
C ARG A 71 -24.80 -11.49 -8.41
N ASP A 72 -24.03 -11.11 -7.40
CA ASP A 72 -24.44 -10.00 -6.52
C ASP A 72 -23.22 -9.14 -6.20
N TYR A 73 -23.14 -8.03 -6.93
CA TYR A 73 -21.95 -7.22 -7.16
C TYR A 73 -21.49 -6.37 -5.95
N SER A 74 -22.15 -6.44 -4.79
CA SER A 74 -21.80 -5.64 -3.60
C SER A 74 -21.23 -6.46 -2.43
N GLU A 75 -21.71 -7.70 -2.24
CA GLU A 75 -21.26 -8.54 -1.13
C GLU A 75 -19.90 -9.18 -1.46
N ALA A 76 -19.70 -9.58 -2.72
CA ALA A 76 -18.42 -10.12 -3.19
C ALA A 76 -17.26 -9.12 -3.03
N ASP A 77 -17.52 -7.84 -3.31
CA ASP A 77 -16.54 -6.77 -3.17
C ASP A 77 -16.16 -6.53 -1.70
N ALA A 78 -17.16 -6.47 -0.81
CA ALA A 78 -16.94 -6.37 0.62
C ALA A 78 -16.14 -7.57 1.14
N ASN A 79 -16.52 -8.78 0.74
CA ASN A 79 -15.85 -10.02 1.11
C ASN A 79 -14.39 -10.05 0.63
N PHE A 80 -14.13 -9.56 -0.57
CA PHE A 80 -12.77 -9.43 -1.09
C PHE A 80 -11.93 -8.47 -0.22
N ILE A 81 -12.47 -7.29 0.11
CA ILE A 81 -11.80 -6.33 0.99
C ILE A 81 -11.53 -6.93 2.39
N PHE A 82 -12.50 -7.59 3.00
CA PHE A 82 -12.31 -8.22 4.30
C PHE A 82 -11.30 -9.37 4.24
N LYS A 83 -11.31 -10.17 3.18
CA LYS A 83 -10.32 -11.24 2.96
C LYS A 83 -8.92 -10.66 2.83
N LEU A 84 -8.75 -9.58 2.07
CA LEU A 84 -7.47 -8.89 1.91
C LEU A 84 -6.94 -8.37 3.26
N ILE A 85 -7.78 -7.69 4.04
CA ILE A 85 -7.40 -7.20 5.38
C ILE A 85 -7.05 -8.37 6.30
N HIS A 86 -7.84 -9.45 6.29
CA HIS A 86 -7.59 -10.63 7.10
C HIS A 86 -6.23 -11.27 6.78
N LEU A 87 -5.89 -11.41 5.49
CA LEU A 87 -4.61 -11.92 5.05
C LEU A 87 -3.45 -11.02 5.48
N LEU A 88 -3.59 -9.70 5.34
CA LEU A 88 -2.58 -8.73 5.77
C LEU A 88 -2.36 -8.74 7.29
N CYS A 89 -3.32 -9.23 8.07
CA CYS A 89 -3.20 -9.39 9.52
C CYS A 89 -2.54 -10.72 9.93
N LEU A 90 -2.17 -11.60 8.99
CA LEU A 90 -1.46 -12.84 9.33
C LEU A 90 -0.04 -12.57 9.86
N PRO A 91 0.48 -13.38 10.81
CA PRO A 91 1.83 -13.26 11.34
C PRO A 91 2.92 -13.15 10.28
N GLU A 92 2.81 -13.93 9.22
CA GLU A 92 3.74 -14.00 8.11
C GLU A 92 3.81 -12.68 7.33
N MET A 93 2.73 -11.87 7.37
CA MET A 93 2.71 -10.58 6.69
C MET A 93 3.47 -9.48 7.41
N LYS A 94 3.85 -9.70 8.68
CA LYS A 94 4.44 -8.66 9.52
C LYS A 94 5.73 -8.10 8.91
N ILE A 95 6.64 -8.94 8.44
CA ILE A 95 7.94 -8.49 7.91
C ILE A 95 7.77 -7.59 6.67
N PHE A 96 6.80 -7.91 5.81
CA PHE A 96 6.48 -7.14 4.62
C PHE A 96 5.87 -5.78 4.98
N LEU A 97 4.94 -5.76 5.95
CA LEU A 97 4.33 -4.54 6.45
C LEU A 97 5.32 -3.65 7.22
N ASP A 98 6.20 -4.22 8.04
CA ASP A 98 7.22 -3.48 8.78
C ASP A 98 8.26 -2.87 7.83
N THR A 99 8.66 -3.61 6.79
CA THR A 99 9.56 -3.11 5.75
C THR A 99 8.93 -1.92 5.03
N THR A 100 7.69 -2.08 4.56
CA THR A 100 6.95 -1.02 3.86
C THR A 100 6.77 0.21 4.76
N ARG A 101 6.40 0.00 6.03
CA ARG A 101 6.25 1.05 7.05
C ARG A 101 7.55 1.80 7.28
N LEU A 102 8.67 1.10 7.37
CA LEU A 102 9.97 1.74 7.59
C LEU A 102 10.36 2.60 6.40
N ILE A 103 10.18 2.12 5.17
CA ILE A 103 10.49 2.89 3.96
C ILE A 103 9.57 4.12 3.86
N ALA A 104 8.27 3.93 4.10
CA ALA A 104 7.27 5.01 4.02
C ALA A 104 7.58 6.20 4.96
N LYS A 105 8.30 5.98 6.07
CA LYS A 105 8.77 7.08 6.96
C LYS A 105 9.73 8.05 6.27
N TYR A 106 10.40 7.62 5.21
CA TYR A 106 11.40 8.39 4.48
C TYR A 106 10.98 8.73 3.04
N THR A 107 9.77 8.33 2.64
CA THR A 107 9.24 8.58 1.29
C THR A 107 8.47 9.89 1.24
N ASP A 108 8.83 10.75 0.29
CA ASP A 108 8.11 11.99 0.02
C ASP A 108 6.86 11.73 -0.83
N ASN A 109 5.86 12.62 -0.73
CA ASN A 109 4.63 12.56 -1.53
C ASN A 109 3.87 11.22 -1.43
N LEU A 110 3.88 10.58 -0.26
CA LEU A 110 3.23 9.30 -0.01
C LEU A 110 1.75 9.25 -0.42
N LEU A 111 1.01 10.36 -0.28
CA LEU A 111 -0.39 10.48 -0.73
C LEU A 111 -0.55 10.39 -2.24
N ASP A 112 0.44 10.89 -3.00
CA ASP A 112 0.41 10.81 -4.47
C ASP A 112 0.77 9.40 -4.93
N GLU A 113 1.69 8.72 -4.25
CA GLU A 113 1.98 7.30 -4.55
C GLU A 113 0.79 6.39 -4.21
N LEU A 114 0.12 6.62 -3.06
CA LEU A 114 -1.13 5.95 -2.74
C LEU A 114 -2.22 6.21 -3.78
N TRP A 115 -2.35 7.46 -4.23
CA TRP A 115 -3.31 7.81 -5.28
C TRP A 115 -2.98 7.11 -6.60
N ASN A 116 -1.72 6.95 -6.96
CA ASN A 116 -1.31 6.25 -8.18
C ASN A 116 -1.78 4.78 -8.15
N TYR A 117 -1.61 4.07 -7.01
CA TYR A 117 -2.14 2.71 -6.86
C TYR A 117 -3.66 2.64 -7.02
N ILE A 118 -4.39 3.57 -6.38
CA ILE A 118 -5.86 3.65 -6.48
C ILE A 118 -6.28 3.92 -7.93
N LYS A 119 -5.63 4.89 -8.58
CA LYS A 119 -5.90 5.28 -9.98
C LYS A 119 -5.65 4.14 -10.94
N GLU A 120 -4.62 3.33 -10.71
CA GLU A 120 -4.31 2.13 -11.49
C GLU A 120 -5.25 0.95 -11.19
N GLY A 121 -5.94 0.97 -10.03
CA GLY A 121 -6.84 -0.10 -9.61
C GLY A 121 -6.13 -1.25 -8.87
N LYS A 122 -4.92 -0.97 -8.39
CA LYS A 122 -4.05 -1.89 -7.65
C LYS A 122 -4.50 -1.99 -6.19
N LEU A 123 -5.58 -2.74 -5.96
CA LEU A 123 -6.24 -2.83 -4.64
C LEU A 123 -5.37 -3.51 -3.57
N ALA A 124 -4.57 -4.51 -3.95
CA ALA A 124 -3.69 -5.21 -3.03
C ALA A 124 -2.60 -4.25 -2.50
N GLU A 125 -1.95 -3.55 -3.41
CA GLU A 125 -0.90 -2.56 -3.16
C GLU A 125 -1.45 -1.39 -2.35
N THR A 126 -2.67 -0.92 -2.69
CA THR A 126 -3.40 0.10 -1.93
C THR A 126 -3.60 -0.36 -0.48
N ALA A 127 -4.04 -1.60 -0.26
CA ALA A 127 -4.27 -2.14 1.08
C ALA A 127 -2.96 -2.30 1.86
N VAL A 128 -1.89 -2.83 1.24
CA VAL A 128 -0.56 -2.93 1.87
C VAL A 128 -0.08 -1.55 2.30
N LEU A 129 -0.14 -0.56 1.42
CA LEU A 129 0.34 0.79 1.71
C LEU A 129 -0.50 1.48 2.78
N LEU A 130 -1.83 1.36 2.73
CA LEU A 130 -2.72 1.89 3.76
C LEU A 130 -2.45 1.23 5.12
N MET A 131 -2.31 -0.10 5.18
CA MET A 131 -2.05 -0.83 6.42
C MET A 131 -0.70 -0.47 7.03
N ALA A 132 0.35 -0.43 6.20
CA ALA A 132 1.71 -0.20 6.64
C ALA A 132 2.04 1.27 6.94
N ALA A 133 1.41 2.22 6.24
CA ALA A 133 1.79 3.63 6.29
C ALA A 133 0.67 4.57 6.77
N GLN A 134 -0.41 4.03 7.38
CA GLN A 134 -1.52 4.85 7.89
C GLN A 134 -1.09 5.96 8.84
N GLU A 135 -0.05 5.76 9.65
CA GLU A 135 0.47 6.80 10.54
C GLU A 135 1.00 7.98 9.71
N GLN A 136 1.82 7.71 8.69
CA GLN A 136 2.41 8.73 7.82
C GLN A 136 1.33 9.42 6.97
N ILE A 137 0.34 8.66 6.50
CA ILE A 137 -0.81 9.17 5.73
C ILE A 137 -1.68 10.10 6.60
N ARG A 138 -1.96 9.72 7.85
CA ARG A 138 -2.72 10.55 8.80
C ARG A 138 -1.95 11.78 9.26
N MET A 139 -0.64 11.63 9.49
CA MET A 139 0.22 12.68 10.05
C MET A 139 0.76 13.66 9.01
N GLY A 140 0.63 13.38 7.71
CA GLY A 140 1.10 14.21 6.59
C GLY A 140 0.57 15.66 6.55
N THR A 141 -0.29 16.05 7.50
CA THR A 141 -0.84 17.41 7.64
C THR A 141 -0.60 18.07 9.01
N SER A 142 0.05 17.43 9.98
CA SER A 142 0.17 17.95 11.35
C SER A 142 1.48 18.71 11.61
N ARG A 143 1.44 20.03 11.43
CA ARG A 143 2.13 21.01 12.30
C ARG A 143 1.61 22.43 12.03
N LYS A 144 0.43 22.78 12.59
CA LYS A 144 0.08 24.18 12.87
C LYS A 144 -0.65 24.31 14.21
N ARG A 145 -0.31 25.38 14.93
CA ARG A 145 -0.84 25.81 16.24
C ARG A 145 -2.13 26.64 16.14
N ASN A 146 -2.81 26.63 15.00
CA ASN A 146 -4.02 27.44 14.76
C ASN A 146 -5.18 26.51 14.45
N GLY A 147 -6.31 26.73 15.11
CA GLY A 147 -7.47 25.83 15.21
C GLY A 147 -8.29 25.59 13.94
N ASP A 148 -7.66 25.54 12.76
CA ASP A 148 -8.23 24.92 11.57
C ASP A 148 -7.66 23.50 11.47
N SER A 149 -8.49 22.49 11.74
CA SER A 149 -8.10 21.10 11.54
C SER A 149 -7.94 20.83 10.04
N LYS A 150 -6.71 20.91 9.53
CA LYS A 150 -6.39 20.49 8.17
C LYS A 150 -6.86 19.04 7.98
N PRO A 151 -7.51 18.69 6.85
CA PRO A 151 -8.01 17.34 6.66
C PRO A 151 -6.88 16.31 6.77
N ASP A 152 -7.19 15.20 7.43
CA ASP A 152 -6.39 13.96 7.44
C ASP A 152 -6.09 13.55 5.98
N GLY A 153 -4.90 13.00 5.72
CA GLY A 153 -4.56 12.44 4.41
C GLY A 153 -5.56 11.40 3.89
N LEU A 154 -6.20 10.62 4.77
CA LEU A 154 -7.27 9.71 4.39
C LEU A 154 -8.51 10.45 3.87
N ALA A 155 -8.87 11.59 4.46
CA ALA A 155 -9.98 12.42 3.97
C ALA A 155 -9.66 13.02 2.59
N ILE A 156 -8.42 13.47 2.38
CA ILE A 156 -7.96 13.96 1.08
C ILE A 156 -8.08 12.87 0.01
N ILE A 157 -7.73 11.61 0.34
CA ILE A 157 -7.86 10.49 -0.58
C ILE A 157 -9.34 10.18 -0.88
N CYS A 158 -10.22 10.18 0.14
CA CYS A 158 -11.66 10.02 -0.07
C CYS A 158 -12.22 11.07 -1.05
N ASP A 159 -11.85 12.34 -0.86
CA ASP A 159 -12.26 13.43 -1.74
C ASP A 159 -11.73 13.25 -3.17
N ARG A 160 -10.47 12.82 -3.33
CA ARG A 160 -9.88 12.51 -4.65
C ARG A 160 -10.65 11.38 -5.35
N ILE A 161 -10.97 10.30 -4.65
CA ILE A 161 -11.75 9.18 -5.20
C ILE A 161 -13.14 9.65 -5.63
N TRP A 162 -13.83 10.40 -4.77
CA TRP A 162 -15.18 10.90 -5.04
C TRP A 162 -15.22 11.79 -6.28
N ASN A 163 -14.30 12.76 -6.37
CA ASN A 163 -14.21 13.66 -7.52
C ASN A 163 -13.88 12.90 -8.82
N ASN A 164 -13.02 11.88 -8.74
CA ASN A 164 -12.70 11.04 -9.89
C ASN A 164 -13.91 10.21 -10.36
N ASN A 165 -14.70 9.67 -9.42
CA ASN A 165 -15.94 8.97 -9.76
C ASN A 165 -16.97 9.90 -10.43
N ILE A 166 -17.12 11.14 -9.96
CA ILE A 166 -17.99 12.14 -10.62
C ILE A 166 -17.53 12.40 -12.05
N ALA A 167 -16.22 12.58 -12.26
CA ALA A 167 -15.67 12.79 -13.61
C ALA A 167 -15.99 11.60 -14.53
N LEU A 168 -15.79 10.37 -14.03
CA LEU A 168 -16.03 9.13 -14.77
C LEU A 168 -17.52 8.89 -15.10
N GLN A 169 -18.47 9.37 -14.27
CA GLN A 169 -19.91 9.24 -14.55
C GLN A 169 -20.36 9.94 -15.84
N SER A 170 -19.58 10.90 -16.33
CA SER A 170 -19.85 11.58 -17.60
C SER A 170 -19.48 10.75 -18.84
N GLU A 171 -18.68 9.70 -18.66
CA GLU A 171 -18.21 8.80 -19.70
C GLU A 171 -19.04 7.51 -19.76
N LYS A 172 -19.22 6.92 -20.95
CA LYS A 172 -19.96 5.66 -21.13
C LYS A 172 -19.03 4.55 -21.59
N GLY A 173 -19.09 3.40 -20.92
CA GLY A 173 -18.39 2.18 -21.37
C GLY A 173 -18.13 1.19 -20.23
N GLN A 174 -17.96 -0.09 -20.59
CA GLN A 174 -17.72 -1.17 -19.63
C GLN A 174 -16.41 -0.98 -18.84
N GLN A 175 -15.40 -0.35 -19.44
CA GLN A 175 -14.14 -0.01 -18.77
C GLN A 175 -14.33 1.07 -17.68
N VAL A 176 -15.25 2.01 -17.89
CA VAL A 176 -15.57 3.07 -16.92
C VAL A 176 -16.28 2.48 -15.70
N GLU A 177 -17.24 1.57 -15.93
CA GLU A 177 -17.95 0.88 -14.85
C GLU A 177 -17.00 0.04 -13.99
N ALA A 178 -16.08 -0.71 -14.61
CA ALA A 178 -15.05 -1.44 -13.90
C ALA A 178 -14.13 -0.52 -13.06
N ARG A 179 -13.79 0.67 -13.59
CA ARG A 179 -12.98 1.66 -12.87
C ARG A 179 -13.72 2.25 -11.67
N ILE A 180 -14.99 2.62 -11.83
CA ILE A 180 -15.83 3.11 -10.72
C ILE A 180 -15.95 2.04 -9.62
N LYS A 181 -16.08 0.77 -10.02
CA LYS A 181 -16.11 -0.37 -9.08
C LYS A 181 -14.81 -0.46 -8.26
N LEU A 182 -13.65 -0.39 -8.91
CA LEU A 182 -12.33 -0.38 -8.24
C LEU A 182 -12.18 0.82 -7.29
N ASN A 183 -12.63 2.00 -7.71
CA ASN A 183 -12.61 3.20 -6.87
C ASN A 183 -13.51 3.04 -5.62
N ASN A 184 -14.68 2.42 -5.76
CA ASN A 184 -15.58 2.15 -4.63
C ASN A 184 -14.96 1.14 -3.66
N MET A 185 -14.31 0.07 -4.15
CA MET A 185 -13.57 -0.87 -3.31
C MET A 185 -12.40 -0.20 -2.57
N ALA A 186 -11.65 0.68 -3.24
CA ALA A 186 -10.61 1.49 -2.62
C ALA A 186 -11.18 2.43 -1.54
N LEU A 187 -12.34 3.04 -1.78
CA LEU A 187 -13.03 3.86 -0.78
C LEU A 187 -13.44 3.04 0.46
N MET A 188 -13.91 1.81 0.26
CA MET A 188 -14.21 0.87 1.36
C MET A 188 -12.96 0.55 2.18
N LEU A 189 -11.83 0.27 1.52
CA LEU A 189 -10.54 0.06 2.20
C LEU A 189 -10.16 1.28 3.04
N VAL A 190 -10.17 2.48 2.46
CA VAL A 190 -9.85 3.73 3.18
C VAL A 190 -10.77 3.93 4.38
N HIS A 191 -12.07 3.63 4.25
CA HIS A 191 -13.02 3.73 5.34
C HIS A 191 -12.73 2.74 6.49
N VAL A 192 -12.47 1.48 6.16
CA VAL A 192 -12.13 0.46 7.16
C VAL A 192 -10.83 0.82 7.88
N ILE A 193 -9.80 1.24 7.16
CA ILE A 193 -8.52 1.67 7.75
C ILE A 193 -8.69 2.94 8.59
N SER A 194 -9.54 3.88 8.17
CA SER A 194 -9.86 5.07 8.96
C SER A 194 -10.45 4.71 10.32
N LYS A 195 -11.33 3.70 10.39
CA LYS A 195 -12.05 3.28 11.60
C LYS A 195 -11.31 2.27 12.48
N ALA A 196 -10.67 1.28 11.87
CA ALA A 196 -10.09 0.13 12.55
C ALA A 196 -8.56 0.05 12.42
N GLY A 197 -7.95 0.87 11.56
CA GLY A 197 -6.53 0.76 11.21
C GLY A 197 -5.59 0.80 12.41
N GLU A 198 -5.80 1.69 13.38
CA GLU A 198 -4.95 1.76 14.58
C GLU A 198 -5.06 0.50 15.45
N GLY A 199 -6.25 -0.09 15.52
CA GLY A 199 -6.48 -1.35 16.21
C GLY A 199 -5.81 -2.53 15.49
N LEU A 200 -5.91 -2.57 14.16
CA LEU A 200 -5.22 -3.56 13.33
C LEU A 200 -3.70 -3.43 13.43
N ASP A 201 -3.19 -2.20 13.44
CA ASP A 201 -1.76 -1.91 13.61
C ASP A 201 -1.26 -2.39 14.96
N SER A 202 -1.97 -2.04 16.03
CA SER A 202 -1.63 -2.51 17.38
C SER A 202 -1.68 -4.02 17.47
N TYR A 203 -2.61 -4.69 16.77
CA TYR A 203 -2.68 -6.15 16.72
C TYR A 203 -1.43 -6.73 16.05
N ILE A 204 -1.09 -6.24 14.86
CA ILE A 204 0.09 -6.65 14.08
C ILE A 204 1.38 -6.46 14.86
N GLN A 205 1.53 -5.32 15.55
CA GLN A 205 2.76 -5.01 16.28
C GLN A 205 2.92 -5.81 17.58
N LYS A 206 1.83 -6.15 18.28
CA LYS A 206 1.89 -6.82 19.59
C LYS A 206 1.86 -8.35 19.53
N HIS A 207 1.23 -8.93 18.52
CA HIS A 207 0.85 -10.35 18.57
C HIS A 207 1.49 -11.22 17.49
N LEU A 208 2.35 -10.65 16.64
CA LEU A 208 2.94 -11.34 15.49
C LEU A 208 4.46 -11.54 15.59
N GLU A 209 5.01 -11.82 16.78
CA GLU A 209 6.42 -12.20 16.92
C GLU A 209 6.68 -13.54 16.23
N VAL A 210 7.12 -13.51 14.97
CA VAL A 210 7.53 -14.71 14.24
C VAL A 210 9.05 -14.82 14.27
N SER A 211 9.56 -15.94 14.77
CA SER A 211 10.97 -16.31 14.66
C SER A 211 11.37 -16.41 13.18
N PHE A 212 12.38 -15.61 12.80
CA PHE A 212 12.94 -15.32 11.47
C PHE A 212 13.23 -16.50 10.52
N CYS A 213 13.05 -17.76 10.91
CA CYS A 213 13.61 -18.91 10.21
C CYS A 213 12.83 -19.43 8.99
N TRP A 214 11.59 -18.98 8.71
CA TRP A 214 10.74 -19.66 7.71
C TRP A 214 10.20 -18.79 6.56
N CYS A 215 10.38 -17.47 6.56
CA CYS A 215 9.80 -16.59 5.53
C CYS A 215 10.67 -16.41 4.27
N LEU A 216 11.92 -16.89 4.24
CA LEU A 216 12.83 -16.77 3.09
C LEU A 216 12.87 -18.02 2.19
N GLN A 217 11.93 -18.95 2.37
CA GLN A 217 11.72 -20.05 1.43
C GLN A 217 10.40 -19.82 0.70
N LEU A 218 10.47 -19.07 -0.41
CA LEU A 218 9.81 -19.27 -1.70
C LEU A 218 10.00 -18.02 -2.56
#